data_AF-A0A0D2X1U0-F1
#
_entry.id   AF-A0A0D2X1U0-F1
#
_cell.length_a   1.000
_cell.length_b   1.000
_cell.length_c   1.000
_cell.angle_alpha   90.00
_cell.angle_beta   90.00
_cell.angle_gamma   90.00
#
_symmetry.space_group_name_H-M   'P 1'
#
loop_
_entity.id
_entity.type
_entity.pdbx_description
1 polymer ?
#
loop_
_entity_poly.entity_id
_entity_poly.type
_entity_poly.pdbx_seq_one_letter_code
_entity_poly.pdbx_strand_id
1 'polypeptide(L)'
;MSSALAVGTRVRLKTTYGDVLEGRVVVDDATSRTITLELAPRADSPWGKHSYRIVSRDALTEVAVTATNEQIQQQLAQQPEDSRGELGPWDPLGALSTLDSSKLKRRVEQETTKIVDATRSIGVGVTPQAQQLYYALAKTHRQIQWGEGDQRESIIVLDDVRIDKPYGSENCTLIHPSHGQQATLERIKKLVDEARKSWQS
;
A
#
# COMPACT_ATOMS: atom_id res chain seq x y z
N MET A 1 -26.27 -5.97 -6.77
CA MET A 1 -24.88 -5.59 -6.45
C MET A 1 -24.40 -6.51 -5.34
N SER A 2 -23.75 -7.64 -5.67
CA SER A 2 -23.28 -8.58 -4.64
C SER A 2 -21.94 -8.09 -4.10
N SER A 3 -21.87 -7.82 -2.80
CA SER A 3 -20.64 -7.41 -2.11
C SER A 3 -19.53 -8.45 -2.25
N ALA A 4 -18.29 -8.03 -2.02
CA ALA A 4 -17.16 -8.94 -1.89
C ALA A 4 -17.36 -9.86 -0.68
N LEU A 5 -17.02 -11.13 -0.82
CA LEU A 5 -17.02 -12.13 0.24
C LEU A 5 -15.66 -12.12 0.91
N ALA A 6 -15.65 -12.03 2.25
CA ALA A 6 -14.41 -12.09 3.01
C ALA A 6 -13.78 -13.49 2.92
N VAL A 7 -12.46 -13.55 2.74
CA VAL A 7 -11.69 -14.80 2.75
C VAL A 7 -11.89 -15.52 4.09
N GLY A 8 -12.03 -16.85 4.04
CA GLY A 8 -12.31 -17.71 5.18
C GLY A 8 -13.80 -17.88 5.50
N THR A 9 -14.68 -17.09 4.89
CA THR A 9 -16.14 -17.22 5.03
C THR A 9 -16.62 -18.53 4.39
N ARG A 10 -17.47 -19.27 5.09
CA ARG A 10 -18.21 -20.42 4.55
C ARG A 10 -19.47 -19.94 3.85
N VAL A 11 -19.65 -20.38 2.63
CA VAL A 11 -20.77 -19.99 1.78
C VAL A 11 -21.40 -21.20 1.11
N ARG A 12 -22.69 -21.08 0.85
CA ARG A 12 -23.47 -21.94 -0.02
C ARG A 12 -23.86 -21.15 -1.26
N LEU A 13 -23.38 -21.60 -2.41
CA LEU A 13 -23.62 -21.00 -3.71
C LEU A 13 -24.59 -21.85 -4.51
N LYS A 14 -25.50 -21.22 -5.24
CA LYS A 14 -26.34 -21.88 -6.24
C LYS A 14 -26.02 -21.32 -7.61
N THR A 15 -25.72 -22.18 -8.58
CA THR A 15 -25.42 -21.76 -9.95
C THR A 15 -26.70 -21.62 -10.79
N THR A 16 -26.61 -20.99 -11.95
CA THR A 16 -27.67 -20.93 -12.97
C THR A 16 -28.00 -22.29 -13.55
N TYR A 17 -27.05 -23.24 -13.49
CA TYR A 17 -27.25 -24.63 -13.90
C TYR A 17 -27.96 -25.48 -12.84
N GLY A 18 -28.27 -24.91 -11.67
CA GLY A 18 -28.94 -25.60 -10.57
C GLY A 18 -27.99 -26.32 -9.60
N ASP A 19 -26.68 -26.29 -9.85
CA ASP A 19 -25.70 -26.88 -8.94
C ASP A 19 -25.63 -26.09 -7.63
N VAL A 20 -25.57 -26.81 -6.52
CA VAL A 20 -25.35 -26.24 -5.19
C VAL A 20 -23.96 -26.61 -4.73
N LEU A 21 -23.16 -25.59 -4.43
CA LEU A 21 -21.78 -25.73 -3.96
C LEU A 21 -21.68 -25.15 -2.56
N GLU A 22 -21.14 -25.93 -1.64
CA GLU A 22 -20.83 -25.46 -0.30
C GLU A 22 -19.33 -25.53 -0.10
N GLY A 23 -18.75 -24.47 0.44
CA GLY A 23 -17.31 -24.39 0.63
C GLY A 23 -16.86 -23.13 1.35
N ARG A 24 -15.56 -23.06 1.61
CA ARG A 24 -14.88 -21.90 2.18
C ARG A 24 -14.35 -21.02 1.06
N VAL A 25 -14.59 -19.71 1.15
CA VAL A 25 -14.02 -18.72 0.22
C VAL A 25 -12.52 -18.60 0.49
N VAL A 26 -11.71 -18.91 -0.52
CA VAL A 26 -10.25 -18.74 -0.48
C VAL A 26 -9.85 -17.46 -1.18
N VAL A 27 -10.47 -17.20 -2.33
CA VAL A 27 -10.24 -16.01 -3.14
C VAL A 27 -11.57 -15.49 -3.64
N ASP A 28 -11.72 -14.18 -3.59
CA ASP A 28 -12.79 -13.46 -4.25
C ASP A 28 -12.18 -12.35 -5.09
N ASP A 29 -12.16 -12.55 -6.41
CA ASP A 29 -11.59 -11.58 -7.33
C ASP A 29 -12.70 -10.76 -7.99
N ALA A 30 -12.75 -9.48 -7.62
CA ALA A 30 -13.68 -8.52 -8.19
C ALA A 30 -13.40 -8.24 -9.68
N THR A 31 -12.14 -8.38 -10.12
CA THR A 31 -11.72 -8.03 -11.49
C THR A 31 -12.20 -9.08 -12.49
N SER A 32 -11.87 -10.36 -12.26
CA SER A 32 -12.35 -11.47 -13.09
C SER A 32 -13.77 -11.91 -12.77
N ARG A 33 -14.39 -11.33 -11.72
CA ARG A 33 -15.69 -11.72 -11.19
C ARG A 33 -15.75 -13.22 -10.87
N THR A 34 -14.70 -13.77 -10.28
CA THR A 34 -14.65 -15.18 -9.89
C THR A 34 -14.52 -15.36 -8.38
N ILE A 35 -15.11 -16.43 -7.87
CA ILE A 35 -14.98 -16.88 -6.49
C ILE A 35 -14.33 -18.25 -6.51
N THR A 36 -13.23 -18.40 -5.78
CA THR A 36 -12.57 -19.69 -5.55
C THR A 36 -13.01 -20.24 -4.21
N LEU A 37 -13.67 -21.39 -4.26
CA LEU A 37 -14.08 -22.15 -3.09
C LEU A 37 -13.15 -23.33 -2.87
N GLU A 38 -12.82 -23.55 -1.61
CA GLU A 38 -12.37 -24.83 -1.11
C GLU A 38 -13.60 -25.62 -0.63
N LEU A 39 -13.85 -26.76 -1.26
CA LEU A 39 -14.94 -27.70 -0.96
C LEU A 39 -14.49 -28.69 0.11
N ALA A 40 -15.46 -29.29 0.81
CA ALA A 40 -15.17 -30.37 1.75
C ALA A 40 -14.41 -31.51 1.08
N PRO A 41 -13.47 -32.17 1.78
CA PRO A 41 -12.99 -33.48 1.39
C PRO A 41 -14.17 -34.39 1.07
N ARG A 42 -14.22 -34.90 -0.17
CA ARG A 42 -15.10 -36.01 -0.47
C ARG A 42 -14.41 -37.30 -0.08
N ALA A 43 -15.11 -38.15 0.67
CA ALA A 43 -14.62 -39.43 1.14
C ALA A 43 -14.21 -40.40 0.00
N ASP A 44 -14.66 -40.13 -1.23
CA ASP A 44 -14.42 -40.92 -2.44
C ASP A 44 -13.31 -40.34 -3.36
N SER A 45 -12.67 -39.22 -2.99
CA SER A 45 -11.67 -38.57 -3.86
C SER A 45 -10.28 -39.22 -3.73
N PRO A 46 -9.71 -39.77 -4.81
CA PRO A 46 -8.35 -40.35 -4.80
C PRO A 46 -7.24 -39.30 -4.71
N TRP A 47 -7.55 -38.00 -4.82
CA TRP A 47 -6.58 -36.91 -4.92
C TRP A 47 -6.33 -36.16 -3.60
N GLY A 48 -6.82 -36.69 -2.47
CA GLY A 48 -6.60 -36.11 -1.16
C GLY A 48 -7.61 -35.04 -0.77
N LYS A 49 -7.45 -34.57 0.47
CA LYS A 49 -8.47 -34.01 1.35
C LYS A 49 -9.06 -32.65 0.95
N HIS A 50 -8.64 -32.05 -0.17
CA HIS A 50 -9.01 -30.68 -0.54
C HIS A 50 -9.35 -30.60 -2.02
N SER A 51 -10.57 -30.15 -2.33
CA SER A 51 -11.03 -29.90 -3.70
C SER A 51 -11.32 -28.41 -3.86
N TYR A 52 -10.73 -27.78 -4.87
CA TYR A 52 -10.98 -26.36 -5.15
C TYR A 52 -11.86 -26.22 -6.39
N ARG A 53 -12.83 -25.30 -6.34
CA ARG A 53 -13.64 -24.89 -7.50
C ARG A 53 -13.63 -23.39 -7.67
N ILE A 54 -13.40 -22.98 -8.90
CA ILE A 54 -13.53 -21.57 -9.32
C ILE A 54 -14.90 -21.42 -9.98
N VAL A 55 -15.67 -20.44 -9.53
CA VAL A 55 -17.03 -20.19 -10.00
C VAL A 55 -17.14 -18.75 -10.46
N SER A 56 -17.69 -18.52 -11.66
CA SER A 56 -18.03 -17.18 -12.11
C SER A 56 -19.19 -16.63 -11.29
N ARG A 57 -19.06 -15.41 -10.77
CA ARG A 57 -20.12 -14.68 -10.07
C ARG A 57 -21.36 -14.48 -10.93
N ASP A 58 -21.19 -14.41 -12.24
CA ASP A 58 -22.30 -14.21 -13.20
C ASP A 58 -23.12 -15.48 -13.40
N ALA A 59 -22.53 -16.63 -13.10
CA ALA A 59 -23.21 -17.92 -13.11
C ALA A 59 -23.91 -18.23 -11.78
N LEU A 60 -23.95 -17.29 -10.83
CA LEU A 60 -24.59 -17.49 -9.52
C LEU A 60 -26.01 -16.92 -9.50
N THR A 61 -26.95 -17.74 -9.05
CA THR A 61 -28.33 -17.33 -8.78
C THR A 61 -28.51 -16.95 -7.32
N GLU A 62 -27.77 -17.58 -6.41
CA GLU A 62 -27.89 -17.36 -4.97
C GLU A 62 -26.54 -17.50 -4.27
N VAL A 63 -26.30 -16.62 -3.29
CA VAL A 63 -25.12 -16.63 -2.42
C VAL A 63 -25.60 -16.50 -0.98
N ALA A 64 -25.44 -17.57 -0.21
CA ALA A 64 -25.77 -17.60 1.21
C ALA A 64 -24.49 -17.73 2.05
N VAL A 65 -24.30 -16.81 2.99
CA VAL A 65 -23.19 -16.89 3.97
C VAL A 65 -23.63 -17.77 5.13
N THR A 66 -22.94 -18.90 5.32
CA THR A 66 -23.25 -19.89 6.36
C THR A 66 -22.48 -19.60 7.66
N ALA A 67 -21.23 -19.17 7.57
CA ALA A 67 -20.43 -18.77 8.73
C ALA A 67 -19.27 -17.85 8.32
N THR A 68 -19.01 -16.80 9.09
CA THR A 68 -17.83 -15.93 8.91
C THR A 68 -16.58 -16.54 9.53
N ASN A 69 -15.40 -16.11 9.08
CA ASN A 69 -14.14 -16.59 9.67
C ASN A 69 -14.04 -16.29 11.17
N GLU A 70 -14.57 -15.16 11.64
CA GLU A 70 -14.62 -14.78 13.06
C GLU A 70 -15.51 -15.74 13.88
N GLN A 71 -16.70 -16.06 13.36
CA GLN A 71 -17.59 -17.04 14.00
C GLN A 71 -16.94 -18.43 14.07
N ILE A 72 -16.22 -18.83 13.02
CA ILE A 72 -15.47 -20.10 12.99
C ILE A 72 -14.35 -20.09 14.04
N GLN A 73 -13.62 -18.98 14.19
CA GLN A 73 -12.59 -18.82 15.23
C GLN A 73 -13.16 -18.92 16.64
N GLN A 74 -14.28 -18.24 16.91
CA GLN A 74 -14.93 -18.27 18.22
C GLN A 74 -15.43 -19.67 18.58
N GLN A 75 -16.03 -20.39 17.62
CA GLN A 75 -16.47 -21.77 17.83
C GLN A 75 -15.30 -22.71 18.14
N LEU A 76 -14.17 -22.58 17.41
CA LEU A 76 -12.98 -23.39 17.67
C LEU A 76 -12.33 -23.08 19.03
N ALA A 77 -12.37 -21.83 19.47
CA ALA A 77 -11.87 -21.42 20.79
C ALA A 77 -12.69 -21.98 21.97
N GLN A 78 -13.96 -22.32 21.73
CA GLN A 78 -14.88 -22.84 22.75
C GLN A 78 -14.89 -24.38 22.81
N GLN A 79 -14.26 -25.07 21.86
CA GLN A 79 -14.20 -26.54 21.85
C GLN A 79 -13.03 -27.07 22.69
N PRO A 80 -13.26 -28.08 23.56
CA PRO A 80 -12.19 -28.74 24.31
C PRO A 80 -11.20 -29.43 23.36
N GLU A 81 -9.90 -29.29 23.65
CA GLU A 81 -8.78 -29.81 22.84
C GLU A 81 -8.94 -31.31 22.51
N ASP A 82 -9.46 -32.11 23.45
CA ASP A 82 -9.62 -33.56 23.32
C ASP A 82 -10.72 -33.99 22.32
N SER A 83 -11.66 -33.10 21.99
CA SER A 83 -12.72 -33.37 21.02
C SER A 83 -12.35 -32.96 19.59
N ARG A 84 -11.15 -32.38 19.38
CA ARG A 84 -10.67 -31.97 18.05
C ARG A 84 -10.39 -33.14 17.10
N GLY A 85 -10.38 -34.37 17.61
CA GLY A 85 -10.11 -35.59 16.84
C GLY A 85 -11.32 -36.19 16.11
N GLU A 86 -12.56 -35.80 16.42
CA GLU A 86 -13.79 -36.38 15.83
C GLU A 86 -14.66 -35.34 15.10
N LEU A 87 -14.04 -34.37 14.42
CA LEU A 87 -14.73 -33.20 13.87
C LEU A 87 -15.02 -33.29 12.36
N GLY A 88 -16.00 -34.12 11.97
CA GLY A 88 -16.77 -34.01 10.71
C GLY A 88 -16.01 -33.87 9.37
N PRO A 89 -16.73 -33.76 8.24
CA PRO A 89 -16.13 -33.71 6.90
C PRO A 89 -15.31 -32.45 6.57
N TRP A 90 -15.13 -31.52 7.51
CA TRP A 90 -14.64 -30.17 7.25
C TRP A 90 -13.37 -29.77 8.01
N ASP A 91 -12.65 -30.71 8.65
CA ASP A 91 -11.39 -30.38 9.33
C ASP A 91 -10.20 -31.21 8.83
N PRO A 92 -9.20 -30.54 8.25
CA PRO A 92 -7.94 -30.43 9.00
C PRO A 92 -7.33 -29.02 9.06
N LEU A 93 -8.09 -27.93 8.86
CA LEU A 93 -7.49 -26.61 8.59
C LEU A 93 -7.79 -25.51 9.61
N GLY A 94 -8.63 -25.74 10.62
CA GLY A 94 -8.93 -24.69 11.59
C GLY A 94 -9.43 -23.39 10.93
N ALA A 95 -9.44 -22.29 11.67
CA ALA A 95 -9.70 -20.97 11.11
C ALA A 95 -8.46 -20.41 10.42
N LEU A 96 -8.65 -19.67 9.32
CA LEU A 96 -7.55 -18.93 8.72
C LEU A 96 -7.06 -17.88 9.72
N SER A 97 -5.74 -17.77 9.87
CA SER A 97 -5.13 -16.72 10.67
C SER A 97 -5.53 -15.35 10.10
N THR A 98 -5.94 -14.44 10.99
CA THR A 98 -6.35 -13.10 10.57
C THR A 98 -5.14 -12.35 10.04
N LEU A 99 -5.17 -11.94 8.78
CA LEU A 99 -4.15 -11.08 8.20
C LEU A 99 -4.27 -9.68 8.79
N ASP A 100 -3.17 -9.15 9.34
CA ASP A 100 -3.12 -7.80 9.90
C ASP A 100 -3.11 -6.75 8.77
N SER A 101 -4.31 -6.36 8.33
CA SER A 101 -4.50 -5.38 7.26
C SER A 101 -3.89 -4.01 7.58
N SER A 102 -3.76 -3.66 8.86
CA SER A 102 -3.18 -2.40 9.32
C SER A 102 -1.67 -2.36 9.05
N LYS A 103 -0.96 -3.46 9.34
CA LYS A 103 0.48 -3.59 9.01
C LYS A 103 0.73 -3.51 7.51
N LEU A 104 -0.11 -4.15 6.71
CA LEU A 104 0.02 -4.12 5.24
C LEU A 104 -0.22 -2.72 4.69
N LYS A 105 -1.29 -2.05 5.12
CA LYS A 105 -1.57 -0.65 4.72
C LYS A 105 -0.43 0.27 5.08
N ARG A 106 0.10 0.18 6.31
CA ARG A 106 1.26 0.97 6.75
C ARG A 106 2.48 0.75 5.86
N ARG A 107 2.76 -0.50 5.48
CA ARG A 107 3.88 -0.81 4.57
C ARG A 107 3.67 -0.21 3.18
N VAL A 108 2.47 -0.33 2.62
CA VAL A 108 2.13 0.27 1.33
C VAL A 108 2.29 1.79 1.36
N GLU A 109 1.77 2.44 2.40
CA GLU A 109 1.90 3.88 2.58
C GLU A 109 3.36 4.33 2.70
N GLN A 110 4.17 3.61 3.48
CA GLN A 110 5.61 3.88 3.61
C GLN A 110 6.36 3.80 2.27
N GLU A 111 6.10 2.77 1.48
CA GLU A 111 6.74 2.64 0.16
C GLU A 111 6.22 3.67 -0.85
N THR A 112 4.93 3.99 -0.79
CA THR A 112 4.33 5.03 -1.65
C THR A 112 4.96 6.39 -1.37
N THR A 113 5.11 6.76 -0.09
CA THR A 113 5.74 8.03 0.30
C THR A 113 7.18 8.11 -0.20
N LYS A 114 7.97 7.03 -0.08
CA LYS A 114 9.35 7.01 -0.61
C LYS A 114 9.41 7.23 -2.12
N ILE A 115 8.52 6.59 -2.88
CA ILE A 115 8.46 6.73 -4.34
C ILE A 115 8.05 8.15 -4.72
N VAL A 116 7.05 8.71 -4.03
CA VAL A 116 6.58 10.08 -4.25
C VAL A 116 7.69 11.09 -3.93
N ASP A 117 8.38 10.94 -2.81
CA ASP A 117 9.49 11.81 -2.43
C ASP A 117 10.67 11.71 -3.42
N ALA A 118 11.00 10.50 -3.87
CA ALA A 118 12.01 10.29 -4.91
C ALA A 118 11.60 10.97 -6.23
N THR A 119 10.34 10.84 -6.64
CA THR A 119 9.82 11.50 -7.86
C THR A 119 9.86 13.02 -7.73
N ARG A 120 9.45 13.55 -6.57
CA ARG A 120 9.49 15.00 -6.27
C ARG A 120 10.90 15.56 -6.24
N SER A 121 11.90 14.74 -5.89
CA SER A 121 13.29 15.18 -5.86
C SER A 121 13.89 15.41 -7.26
N ILE A 122 13.29 14.84 -8.31
CA ILE A 122 13.76 14.97 -9.69
C ILE A 122 13.15 16.22 -10.31
N GLY A 123 13.98 17.22 -10.60
CA GLY A 123 13.54 18.43 -11.29
C GLY A 123 13.26 18.17 -12.77
N VAL A 124 12.11 18.62 -13.26
CA VAL A 124 11.74 18.49 -14.68
C VAL A 124 12.32 19.68 -15.46
N GLY A 125 13.25 19.42 -16.39
CA GLY A 125 13.87 20.46 -17.22
C GLY A 125 14.99 21.25 -16.53
N VAL A 126 15.43 20.82 -15.34
CA VAL A 126 16.46 21.50 -14.55
C VAL A 126 17.86 21.19 -15.08
N THR A 127 18.81 22.10 -14.87
CA THR A 127 20.20 21.85 -15.23
C THR A 127 20.82 20.80 -14.29
N PRO A 128 21.84 20.03 -14.74
CA PRO A 128 22.53 19.07 -13.87
C PRO A 128 23.09 19.71 -12.59
N GLN A 129 23.53 20.96 -12.70
CA GLN A 129 24.01 21.77 -11.57
C GLN A 129 22.91 22.06 -10.54
N ALA A 130 21.70 22.40 -11.00
CA ALA A 130 20.54 22.62 -10.13
C ALA A 130 20.16 21.34 -9.39
N GLN A 131 20.16 20.20 -10.10
CA GLN A 131 19.84 18.90 -9.52
C GLN A 131 20.85 18.47 -8.45
N GLN A 132 22.14 18.71 -8.68
CA GLN A 132 23.18 18.47 -7.68
C GLN A 132 23.00 19.38 -6.46
N LEU A 133 22.61 20.64 -6.65
CA LEU A 133 22.33 21.57 -5.57
C LEU A 133 21.15 21.13 -4.72
N TYR A 134 20.08 20.70 -5.38
CA TYR A 134 18.94 20.12 -4.72
C TYR A 134 19.36 18.93 -3.84
N TYR A 135 20.13 17.98 -4.37
CA TYR A 135 20.58 16.82 -3.60
C TYR A 135 21.52 17.17 -2.43
N ALA A 136 22.39 18.17 -2.59
CA ALA A 136 23.25 18.62 -1.49
C ALA A 136 22.44 19.29 -0.38
N LEU A 137 21.47 20.13 -0.74
CA LEU A 137 20.60 20.81 0.22
C LEU A 137 19.61 19.84 0.89
N ALA A 138 19.10 18.85 0.16
CA ALA A 138 18.23 17.79 0.68
C ALA A 138 18.88 16.91 1.76
N LYS A 139 20.22 16.84 1.80
CA LYS A 139 20.95 16.15 2.88
C LYS A 139 20.86 16.90 4.21
N THR A 140 20.82 18.22 4.15
CA THR A 140 20.88 19.09 5.34
C THR A 140 19.49 19.56 5.78
N HIS A 141 18.55 19.70 4.84
CA HIS A 141 17.20 20.18 5.08
C HIS A 141 16.15 19.21 4.56
N ARG A 142 15.20 18.84 5.43
CA ARG A 142 14.11 17.91 5.09
C ARG A 142 12.96 18.55 4.29
N GLN A 143 12.85 19.87 4.33
CA GLN A 143 11.81 20.63 3.64
C GLN A 143 12.46 21.38 2.49
N ILE A 144 12.57 20.69 1.35
CA ILE A 144 13.08 21.23 0.10
C ILE A 144 12.18 20.77 -1.03
N GLN A 145 11.85 21.68 -1.93
CA GLN A 145 10.93 21.45 -3.03
C GLN A 145 11.40 22.23 -4.26
N TRP A 146 11.03 21.73 -5.45
CA TRP A 146 11.13 22.54 -6.67
C TRP A 146 10.01 23.58 -6.67
N GLY A 147 10.26 24.75 -7.25
CA GLY A 147 9.25 25.78 -7.39
C GLY A 147 8.08 25.33 -8.27
N GLU A 148 6.92 25.92 -8.04
CA GLU A 148 5.70 25.62 -8.80
C GLU A 148 5.48 26.60 -9.96
N GLY A 149 4.61 26.24 -10.90
CA GLY A 149 4.21 27.11 -12.01
C GLY A 149 5.34 27.41 -13.00
N ASP A 150 5.65 28.69 -13.19
CA ASP A 150 6.70 29.18 -14.09
C ASP A 150 8.12 29.08 -13.48
N GLN A 151 8.22 28.67 -12.20
CA GLN A 151 9.47 28.58 -11.44
C GLN A 151 9.91 27.13 -11.15
N ARG A 152 9.59 26.20 -12.05
CA ARG A 152 9.96 24.76 -11.93
C ARG A 152 11.47 24.50 -11.83
N GLU A 153 12.27 25.48 -12.20
CA GLU A 153 13.72 25.41 -12.14
C GLU A 153 14.30 25.98 -10.84
N SER A 154 13.51 26.72 -10.06
CA SER A 154 13.95 27.32 -8.81
C SER A 154 13.86 26.32 -7.67
N ILE A 155 14.78 26.40 -6.71
CA ILE A 155 14.79 25.53 -5.52
C ILE A 155 14.21 26.32 -4.35
N ILE A 156 13.19 25.78 -3.70
CA ILE A 156 12.57 26.34 -2.50
C ILE A 156 13.04 25.54 -1.29
N VAL A 157 13.60 26.23 -0.31
CA VAL A 157 14.12 25.66 0.94
C VAL A 157 13.31 26.24 2.09
N LEU A 158 12.76 25.35 2.93
CA LEU A 158 11.96 25.70 4.13
C LEU A 158 10.74 26.58 3.82
N ASP A 159 10.23 26.59 2.57
CA ASP A 159 9.15 27.47 2.08
C ASP A 159 9.42 29.00 2.22
N ASP A 160 10.60 29.36 2.73
CA ASP A 160 10.99 30.71 3.09
C ASP A 160 12.04 31.27 2.12
N VAL A 161 12.88 30.40 1.54
CA VAL A 161 14.02 30.82 0.70
C VAL A 161 13.93 30.20 -0.68
N ARG A 162 13.94 31.06 -1.70
CA ARG A 162 14.00 30.68 -3.11
C ARG A 162 15.42 30.89 -3.65
N ILE A 163 15.93 29.91 -4.38
CA ILE A 163 17.22 29.94 -5.06
C ILE A 163 16.97 29.87 -6.55
N ASP A 164 17.28 30.95 -7.26
CA ASP A 164 17.10 31.09 -8.70
C ASP A 164 18.43 30.92 -9.45
N LYS A 165 18.37 30.64 -10.76
CA LYS A 165 19.55 30.67 -11.65
C LYS A 165 20.24 32.05 -11.57
N PRO A 166 21.58 32.14 -11.53
CA PRO A 166 22.62 31.10 -11.67
C PRO A 166 22.99 30.30 -10.40
N TYR A 167 22.06 30.11 -9.46
CA TYR A 167 22.20 29.27 -8.25
C TYR A 167 23.39 29.62 -7.34
N GLY A 168 23.75 30.91 -7.30
CA GLY A 168 24.70 31.47 -6.34
C GLY A 168 24.06 31.93 -5.03
N SER A 169 24.88 32.17 -4.01
CA SER A 169 24.44 32.73 -2.72
C SER A 169 23.84 34.14 -2.87
N GLU A 170 24.19 34.86 -3.95
CA GLU A 170 23.62 36.13 -4.36
C GLU A 170 22.19 36.04 -4.91
N ASN A 171 21.78 34.87 -5.41
CA ASN A 171 20.46 34.63 -6.02
C ASN A 171 19.48 33.94 -5.05
N CYS A 172 19.83 33.90 -3.76
CA CYS A 172 18.94 33.44 -2.70
C CYS A 172 18.04 34.62 -2.28
N THR A 173 16.74 34.49 -2.49
CA THR A 173 15.72 35.48 -2.14
C THR A 173 14.77 34.94 -1.08
N LEU A 174 14.29 35.80 -0.19
CA LEU A 174 13.25 35.45 0.78
C LEU A 174 11.88 35.54 0.09
N ILE A 175 11.04 34.53 0.30
CA ILE A 175 9.65 34.51 -0.18
C ILE A 175 8.78 35.40 0.73
N HIS A 176 9.04 35.39 2.05
CA HIS A 176 8.33 36.20 3.02
C HIS A 176 9.31 37.06 3.86
N PRO A 177 9.32 38.40 3.73
CA PRO A 177 10.23 39.24 4.50
C PRO A 177 9.75 39.37 5.96
N SER A 178 10.05 38.36 6.79
CA SER A 178 9.86 38.38 8.24
C SER A 178 11.21 38.41 8.96
N HIS A 179 11.31 39.17 10.06
CA HIS A 179 12.56 39.46 10.78
C HIS A 179 13.39 38.24 11.22
N GLY A 180 12.78 37.04 11.32
CA GLY A 180 13.45 35.79 11.68
C GLY A 180 14.09 35.01 10.52
N GLN A 181 13.72 35.31 9.27
CA GLN A 181 14.16 34.53 8.10
C GLN A 181 15.52 34.96 7.55
N GLN A 182 16.03 36.13 7.96
CA GLN A 182 17.36 36.63 7.58
C GLN A 182 18.49 35.68 8.03
N ALA A 183 18.38 35.11 9.24
CA ALA A 183 19.35 34.14 9.76
C ALA A 183 19.31 32.81 8.97
N THR A 184 18.11 32.39 8.57
CA THR A 184 17.90 31.21 7.70
C THR A 184 18.51 31.43 6.32
N LEU A 185 18.33 32.62 5.74
CA LEU A 185 18.94 33.02 4.47
C LEU A 185 20.47 32.95 4.52
N GLU A 186 21.10 33.52 5.55
CA GLU A 186 22.56 33.48 5.70
C GLU A 186 23.10 32.05 5.83
N ARG A 187 22.38 31.18 6.56
CA ARG A 187 22.72 29.77 6.67
C ARG A 187 22.63 29.06 5.32
N ILE A 188 21.56 29.30 4.56
CA ILE A 188 21.37 28.69 3.23
C ILE A 188 22.44 29.20 2.26
N LYS A 189 22.78 30.50 2.28
CA LYS A 189 23.86 31.06 1.47
C LYS A 189 25.20 30.34 1.70
N LYS A 190 25.57 30.11 2.96
CA LYS A 190 26.78 29.34 3.30
C LYS A 190 26.75 27.91 2.75
N LEU A 191 25.60 27.24 2.85
CA LEU A 191 25.42 25.87 2.32
C LEU A 191 25.48 25.82 0.80
N VAL A 192 24.91 26.82 0.11
CA VAL A 192 25.00 26.96 -1.35
C VAL A 192 26.46 27.16 -1.77
N ASP A 193 27.21 28.00 -1.08
CA ASP A 193 28.63 28.22 -1.35
C ASP A 193 29.47 26.95 -1.10
N GLU A 194 29.18 26.20 -0.04
CA GLU A 194 29.84 24.93 0.27
C GLU A 194 29.52 23.85 -0.78
N ALA A 195 28.25 23.72 -1.16
CA ALA A 195 27.81 22.81 -2.23
C ALA A 195 28.47 23.16 -3.57
N ARG A 196 28.57 24.45 -3.90
CA ARG A 196 29.23 24.93 -5.13
C ARG A 196 30.73 24.60 -5.14
N LYS A 197 31.43 24.78 -4.00
CA LYS A 197 32.83 24.37 -3.86
C LYS A 197 33.00 22.86 -4.03
N SER A 198 32.05 22.07 -3.53
CA SER A 198 32.13 20.60 -3.58
C SER A 198 32.03 19.99 -4.98
N TRP A 199 31.49 20.70 -5.98
CA TRP A 199 31.46 20.20 -7.37
C TRP A 199 32.42 20.93 -8.31
N GLN A 200 33.10 21.98 -7.83
CA GLN A 200 34.20 22.62 -8.54
C GLN A 200 35.56 21.98 -8.22
N SER A 201 35.66 21.23 -7.13
CA SER A 201 36.85 20.47 -6.72
C SER A 201 36.86 19.06 -7.28
#